data_AF-A0A821M3R8-F1
#
_entry.id   AF-A0A821M3R8-F1
#
_cell.length_a   1.000
_cell.length_b   1.000
_cell.length_c   1.000
_cell.angle_alpha   90.00
_cell.angle_beta   90.00
_cell.angle_gamma   90.00
#
_symmetry.space_group_name_H-M   'P 1'
#
loop_
_entity.id
_entity.type
_entity.pdbx_description
1 polymer ?
#
loop_
_entity_poly.entity_id
_entity_poly.type
_entity_poly.pdbx_seq_one_letter_code
_entity_poly.pdbx_strand_id
1 'polypeptide(L)'
;GFCNLAHLDEERTHFIPVDLEDGAGTINLFVTITGTSPLQEATNDGESSVNVALDFIPSNLSDEDIKHYSLFSTIRSINPIFDIGKLEIKIYQARDLSSKDLGGKSDPFCIVELDSSRLRTHTIYQTLDPVWNKSYVLPVQDIHSVLHLVIYDEDKNGNSEFIGKVAIPLLN
;
A
#
# COMPACT_ATOMS: atom_id res chain seq x y z
N GLY A 1 -12.79 -8.55 3.53
CA GLY A 1 -13.56 -7.96 2.41
C GLY A 1 -12.61 -7.48 1.32
N PHE A 2 -13.17 -7.03 0.18
CA PHE A 2 -12.40 -6.42 -0.91
C PHE A 2 -12.78 -4.94 -1.00
N CYS A 3 -11.79 -4.06 -0.98
CA CYS A 3 -11.96 -2.63 -1.24
C CYS A 3 -11.04 -2.23 -2.39
N ASN A 4 -11.54 -1.43 -3.33
CA ASN A 4 -10.80 -1.02 -4.54
C ASN A 4 -10.45 0.46 -4.46
N LEU A 5 -9.16 0.79 -4.61
CA LEU A 5 -8.66 2.17 -4.55
C LEU A 5 -8.63 2.87 -5.93
N ALA A 6 -8.91 2.17 -7.03
CA ALA A 6 -8.79 2.68 -8.39
C ALA A 6 -9.72 3.87 -8.74
N HIS A 7 -10.72 4.17 -7.91
CA HIS A 7 -11.66 5.28 -8.13
C HIS A 7 -11.36 6.51 -7.26
N LEU A 8 -10.26 6.50 -6.51
CA LEU A 8 -9.89 7.59 -5.61
C LEU A 8 -9.12 8.67 -6.35
N ASP A 9 -9.50 9.94 -6.11
CA ASP A 9 -8.72 11.08 -6.59
C ASP A 9 -7.28 10.99 -6.06
N GLU A 10 -6.29 11.05 -6.95
CA GLU A 10 -4.88 11.17 -6.58
C GLU A 10 -4.65 12.46 -5.77
N GLU A 11 -3.62 12.46 -4.92
CA GLU A 11 -3.23 13.62 -4.07
C GLU A 11 -4.29 14.08 -3.05
N ARG A 12 -5.35 13.30 -2.87
CA ARG A 12 -6.39 13.54 -1.88
C ARG A 12 -6.44 12.42 -0.85
N THR A 13 -6.60 12.79 0.41
CA THR A 13 -6.83 11.83 1.49
C THR A 13 -8.30 11.39 1.51
N HIS A 14 -8.53 10.09 1.41
CA HIS A 14 -9.85 9.46 1.43
C HIS A 14 -10.05 8.68 2.71
N PHE A 15 -11.22 8.81 3.34
CA PHE A 15 -11.63 7.97 4.46
C PHE A 15 -12.34 6.72 3.96
N ILE A 16 -11.83 5.54 4.33
CA ILE A 16 -12.27 4.26 3.79
C ILE A 16 -12.57 3.31 4.95
N PRO A 17 -13.86 3.03 5.24
CA PRO A 17 -14.23 1.89 6.07
C PRO A 17 -14.17 0.60 5.22
N VAL A 18 -13.52 -0.43 5.76
CA VAL A 18 -13.38 -1.71 5.08
C VAL A 18 -13.71 -2.87 6.01
N ASP A 19 -14.59 -3.75 5.57
CA ASP A 19 -14.92 -4.95 6.33
C ASP A 19 -13.81 -5.98 6.25
N LEU A 20 -13.44 -6.52 7.40
CA LEU A 20 -12.54 -7.64 7.52
C LEU A 20 -13.22 -8.91 6.97
N GLU A 21 -12.44 -9.87 6.53
CA GLU A 21 -12.95 -11.19 6.13
C GLU A 21 -13.75 -11.87 7.26
N ASP A 22 -14.66 -12.77 6.85
CA ASP A 22 -15.48 -13.59 7.74
C ASP A 22 -16.32 -12.82 8.78
N GLY A 23 -16.57 -11.53 8.55
CA GLY A 23 -17.31 -10.68 9.48
C GLY A 23 -16.53 -10.35 10.75
N ALA A 24 -15.19 -10.39 10.70
CA ALA A 24 -14.33 -10.20 11.86
C ALA A 24 -14.29 -8.75 12.42
N GLY A 25 -15.09 -7.84 11.87
CA GLY A 25 -15.18 -6.42 12.22
C GLY A 25 -14.90 -5.50 11.03
N THR A 26 -14.77 -4.20 11.30
CA THR A 26 -14.48 -3.19 10.27
C THR A 26 -13.22 -2.41 10.64
N ILE A 27 -12.33 -2.18 9.68
CA ILE A 27 -11.17 -1.30 9.82
C ILE A 27 -11.41 0.02 9.08
N ASN A 28 -11.11 1.14 9.75
CA ASN A 28 -11.23 2.48 9.22
C ASN A 28 -9.85 3.03 8.89
N LEU A 29 -9.69 3.51 7.66
CA LEU A 29 -8.41 3.96 7.11
C LEU A 29 -8.53 5.37 6.55
N PHE A 30 -7.40 6.08 6.51
CA PHE A 30 -7.23 7.18 5.57
C PHE A 30 -6.14 6.81 4.57
N VAL A 31 -6.40 7.04 3.29
CA VAL A 31 -5.48 6.68 2.21
C VAL A 31 -5.30 7.87 1.27
N THR A 32 -4.05 8.19 0.97
CA THR A 32 -3.66 9.09 -0.11
C THR A 32 -2.70 8.34 -1.02
N ILE A 33 -3.02 8.22 -2.31
CA ILE A 33 -2.09 7.71 -3.31
C ILE A 33 -1.43 8.94 -3.96
N THR A 34 -0.10 8.96 -3.95
CA THR A 34 0.69 9.97 -4.67
C THR A 34 1.54 9.26 -5.71
N GLY A 35 1.27 9.53 -6.99
CA GLY A 35 2.19 9.13 -8.05
C GLY A 35 3.48 9.93 -7.96
N THR A 36 4.61 9.34 -8.36
CA THR A 36 5.71 10.17 -8.85
C THR A 36 5.29 10.59 -10.25
N SER A 37 4.66 11.76 -10.38
CA SER A 37 4.40 12.33 -11.71
C SER A 37 5.69 12.25 -12.52
N PRO A 38 5.76 11.48 -13.63
CA PRO A 38 6.88 11.59 -14.52
C PRO A 38 6.80 13.02 -15.06
N LEU A 39 7.80 13.83 -14.73
CA LEU A 39 8.03 15.19 -15.25
C LEU A 39 7.30 16.34 -14.54
N GLN A 40 7.75 16.66 -13.33
CA GLN A 40 7.88 18.06 -12.89
C GLN A 40 8.91 18.08 -11.74
N GLU A 41 10.12 18.62 -11.83
CA GLU A 41 10.78 19.54 -12.75
C GLU A 41 12.23 19.09 -12.88
N ALA A 42 12.78 19.11 -14.10
CA ALA A 42 14.21 19.24 -14.27
C ALA A 42 14.60 20.64 -13.76
N THR A 43 14.86 20.77 -12.46
CA THR A 43 15.67 21.87 -11.96
C THR A 43 17.09 21.66 -12.50
N ASN A 44 17.64 22.74 -13.07
CA ASN A 44 18.84 22.87 -13.91
C ASN A 44 20.19 22.40 -13.31
N ASP A 45 20.23 21.24 -12.69
CA ASP A 45 21.41 20.77 -11.96
C ASP A 45 21.75 19.40 -12.53
N GLY A 46 22.83 19.35 -13.31
CA GLY A 46 23.16 18.30 -14.26
C GLY A 46 23.31 16.87 -13.73
N GLU A 47 23.20 15.96 -14.69
CA GLU A 47 23.37 14.50 -14.65
C GLU A 47 22.14 13.70 -14.18
N SER A 48 21.20 13.53 -15.11
CA SER A 48 20.03 12.67 -14.95
C SER A 48 20.24 11.31 -15.63
N SER A 49 19.80 10.27 -14.93
CA SER A 49 19.98 8.83 -15.12
C SER A 49 19.34 8.22 -16.38
N VAL A 50 19.13 9.00 -17.44
CA VAL A 50 18.30 8.62 -18.61
C VAL A 50 19.08 7.97 -19.76
N ASN A 51 20.41 7.89 -19.69
CA ASN A 51 21.24 7.40 -20.80
C ASN A 51 21.36 5.86 -20.88
N VAL A 52 20.91 5.10 -19.88
CA VAL A 52 21.15 3.64 -19.82
C VAL A 52 20.18 2.85 -20.70
N ALA A 53 19.01 3.39 -21.03
CA ALA A 53 17.95 2.64 -21.68
C ALA A 53 18.02 2.61 -23.22
N LEU A 54 18.80 3.50 -23.84
CA LEU A 54 18.83 3.65 -25.30
C LEU A 54 19.67 2.59 -26.02
N ASP A 55 20.56 1.88 -25.33
CA ASP A 55 21.50 0.91 -25.94
C ASP A 55 20.86 -0.46 -26.28
N PHE A 56 19.63 -0.73 -25.85
CA PHE A 56 18.97 -2.04 -26.02
C PHE A 56 17.89 -2.08 -27.12
N ILE A 57 17.77 -1.02 -27.94
CA ILE A 57 16.73 -0.92 -28.98
C ILE A 57 17.21 -1.59 -30.29
N PRO A 58 16.49 -2.59 -30.84
CA PRO A 58 16.81 -3.19 -32.14
C PRO A 58 16.76 -2.15 -33.27
N SER A 59 17.79 -2.12 -34.12
CA SER A 59 18.03 -1.13 -35.18
C SER A 59 17.00 -1.08 -36.32
N ASN A 60 15.94 -1.89 -36.26
CA ASN A 60 15.06 -2.19 -37.39
C ASN A 60 13.62 -1.66 -37.19
N LEU A 61 13.40 -0.86 -36.14
CA LEU A 61 12.09 -0.33 -35.78
C LEU A 61 11.86 1.03 -36.44
N SER A 62 10.60 1.34 -36.76
CA SER A 62 10.21 2.66 -37.29
C SER A 62 10.31 3.73 -36.20
N ASP A 63 10.48 5.01 -36.56
CA ASP A 63 10.62 6.11 -35.56
C ASP A 63 9.42 6.24 -34.61
N GLU A 64 8.22 5.84 -35.05
CA GLU A 64 7.01 5.77 -34.19
C GLU A 64 7.06 4.58 -33.24
N ASP A 65 7.46 3.40 -33.74
CA ASP A 65 7.62 2.20 -32.91
C ASP A 65 8.77 2.36 -31.91
N ILE A 66 9.86 3.04 -32.29
CA ILE A 66 10.98 3.36 -31.40
C ILE A 66 10.49 4.27 -30.28
N LYS A 67 9.69 5.31 -30.55
CA LYS A 67 9.17 6.17 -29.47
C LYS A 67 8.22 5.42 -28.53
N HIS A 68 7.32 4.63 -29.09
CA HIS A 68 6.34 3.88 -28.29
C HIS A 68 7.02 2.77 -27.49
N TYR A 69 7.95 2.03 -28.08
CA TYR A 69 8.70 0.99 -27.39
C TYR A 69 9.75 1.58 -26.44
N SER A 70 10.50 2.61 -26.82
CA SER A 70 11.56 3.25 -26.01
C SER A 70 11.04 3.99 -24.79
N LEU A 71 9.79 4.46 -24.77
CA LEU A 71 9.24 5.09 -23.57
C LEU A 71 8.52 4.06 -22.71
N PHE A 72 7.60 3.28 -23.28
CA PHE A 72 6.81 2.32 -22.49
C PHE A 72 7.62 1.12 -22.01
N SER A 73 8.49 0.54 -22.85
CA SER A 73 9.31 -0.61 -22.44
C SER A 73 10.48 -0.20 -21.54
N THR A 74 11.04 1.00 -21.73
CA THR A 74 12.04 1.55 -20.81
C THR A 74 11.41 1.79 -19.46
N ILE A 75 10.34 2.59 -19.36
CA ILE A 75 9.66 2.88 -18.08
C ILE A 75 9.27 1.56 -17.39
N ARG A 76 8.76 0.58 -18.14
CA ARG A 76 8.40 -0.73 -17.59
C ARG A 76 9.59 -1.61 -17.17
N SER A 77 10.76 -1.45 -17.79
CA SER A 77 11.93 -2.29 -17.57
C SER A 77 12.95 -1.68 -16.58
N ILE A 78 12.86 -0.39 -16.26
CA ILE A 78 13.55 0.26 -15.12
C ILE A 78 12.72 0.24 -13.81
N ASN A 79 11.51 -0.33 -13.83
CA ASN A 79 10.58 -0.44 -12.70
C ASN A 79 11.05 -1.22 -11.44
N PRO A 80 12.21 -1.90 -11.37
CA PRO A 80 12.71 -2.32 -10.06
C PRO A 80 13.45 -1.23 -9.26
N ILE A 81 13.80 -0.09 -9.87
CA ILE A 81 14.79 0.87 -9.29
C ILE A 81 14.16 2.20 -8.83
N PHE A 82 12.97 2.56 -9.30
CA PHE A 82 12.28 3.77 -8.86
C PHE A 82 10.88 3.43 -8.36
N ASP A 83 10.59 3.81 -7.11
CA ASP A 83 9.22 3.78 -6.59
C ASP A 83 8.32 4.56 -7.56
N ILE A 84 7.34 3.88 -8.15
CA ILE A 84 6.38 4.49 -9.11
C ILE A 84 5.39 5.42 -8.40
N GLY A 85 5.38 5.41 -7.07
CA GLY A 85 4.60 6.29 -6.23
C GLY A 85 4.83 6.03 -4.74
N LYS A 86 4.09 6.75 -3.92
CA LYS A 86 4.01 6.53 -2.47
C LYS A 86 2.55 6.40 -2.06
N LEU A 87 2.30 5.45 -1.18
CA LEU A 87 1.04 5.29 -0.49
C LEU A 87 1.17 5.86 0.91
N GLU A 88 0.50 6.97 1.18
CA GLU A 88 0.31 7.43 2.55
C GLU A 88 -0.94 6.76 3.12
N ILE A 89 -0.75 5.98 4.18
CA ILE A 89 -1.85 5.29 4.85
C ILE A 89 -1.85 5.60 6.33
N LYS A 90 -3.03 5.91 6.84
CA LYS A 90 -3.30 6.03 8.27
C LYS A 90 -4.23 4.92 8.71
N ILE A 91 -3.70 4.01 9.51
CA ILE A 91 -4.48 3.01 10.23
C ILE A 91 -5.14 3.72 11.41
N TYR A 92 -6.41 4.10 11.26
CA TYR A 92 -7.08 4.95 12.24
C TYR A 92 -7.62 4.12 13.40
N GLN A 93 -8.59 3.25 13.14
CA GLN A 93 -9.22 2.41 14.15
C GLN A 93 -9.80 1.13 13.54
N ALA A 94 -10.05 0.12 14.36
CA ALA A 94 -10.98 -0.94 14.04
C ALA A 94 -12.21 -0.87 14.97
N ARG A 95 -13.31 -1.49 14.55
CA ARG A 95 -14.56 -1.55 15.31
C ARG A 95 -15.17 -2.93 15.23
N ASP A 96 -15.87 -3.29 16.31
CA ASP A 96 -16.64 -4.52 16.41
C ASP A 96 -15.79 -5.76 16.07
N LEU A 97 -14.52 -5.78 16.52
CA LEU A 97 -13.63 -6.91 16.27
C LEU A 97 -14.20 -8.19 16.88
N SER A 98 -14.08 -9.30 16.17
CA SER A 98 -14.46 -10.61 16.72
C SER A 98 -13.57 -10.96 17.90
N SER A 99 -14.18 -11.15 19.08
CA SER A 99 -13.47 -11.68 20.25
C SER A 99 -13.34 -13.18 20.14
N LYS A 100 -12.12 -13.68 20.23
CA LYS A 100 -11.86 -15.12 20.31
C LYS A 100 -11.72 -15.64 21.74
N ASP A 101 -11.45 -14.74 22.68
CA ASP A 101 -11.29 -15.07 24.08
C ASP A 101 -12.61 -15.14 24.85
N LEU A 102 -12.65 -16.07 25.81
CA LEU A 102 -13.75 -16.24 26.78
C LEU A 102 -14.05 -14.98 27.61
N GLY A 103 -13.11 -14.02 27.65
CA GLY A 103 -13.24 -12.72 28.33
C GLY A 103 -13.92 -11.62 27.51
N GLY A 104 -14.21 -11.85 26.22
CA GLY A 104 -14.93 -10.91 25.35
C GLY A 104 -14.14 -9.66 24.95
N LYS A 105 -12.82 -9.63 25.15
CA LYS A 105 -11.92 -8.52 24.81
C LYS A 105 -10.62 -9.06 24.20
N SER A 106 -9.94 -8.24 23.43
CA SER A 106 -8.67 -8.55 22.75
C SER A 106 -7.64 -7.45 23.00
N ASP A 107 -6.38 -7.74 22.72
CA ASP A 107 -5.23 -6.84 22.71
C ASP A 107 -4.76 -6.62 21.25
N PRO A 108 -5.54 -5.93 20.40
CA PRO A 108 -5.30 -5.92 18.96
C PRO A 108 -4.15 -5.02 18.49
N PHE A 109 -3.44 -5.49 17.46
CA PHE A 109 -2.53 -4.72 16.61
C PHE A 109 -2.72 -5.05 15.13
N CYS A 110 -2.33 -4.13 14.25
CA CYS A 110 -2.41 -4.31 12.80
C CYS A 110 -1.01 -4.47 12.20
N ILE A 111 -0.86 -5.46 11.32
CA ILE A 111 0.24 -5.59 10.37
C ILE A 111 -0.19 -4.95 9.05
N VAL A 112 0.69 -4.12 8.49
CA VAL A 112 0.53 -3.42 7.23
C VAL A 112 1.60 -3.92 6.28
N GLU A 113 1.20 -4.52 5.17
CA GLU A 113 2.07 -5.15 4.19
C GLU A 113 1.77 -4.61 2.78
N LEU A 114 2.81 -4.10 2.11
CA LEU A 114 2.78 -3.69 0.72
C LEU A 114 4.16 -3.92 0.11
N ASP A 115 4.22 -4.64 -1.00
CA ASP A 115 5.48 -5.01 -1.67
C ASP A 115 6.48 -5.64 -0.68
N SER A 116 7.67 -5.02 -0.53
CA SER A 116 8.70 -5.43 0.41
C SER A 116 8.56 -4.80 1.80
N SER A 117 7.57 -3.93 2.01
CA SER A 117 7.33 -3.24 3.27
C SER A 117 6.40 -4.04 4.17
N ARG A 118 6.81 -4.21 5.43
CA ARG A 118 6.01 -4.84 6.49
C ARG A 118 6.16 -4.06 7.79
N LEU A 119 5.09 -3.43 8.23
CA LEU A 119 5.05 -2.56 9.40
C LEU A 119 3.99 -3.03 10.40
N ARG A 120 4.22 -2.73 11.68
CA ARG A 120 3.32 -3.10 12.80
C ARG A 120 2.87 -1.84 13.55
N THR A 121 1.59 -1.78 13.93
CA THR A 121 1.09 -0.76 14.88
C THR A 121 1.43 -1.14 16.32
N HIS A 122 1.33 -0.19 17.24
CA HIS A 122 1.34 -0.55 18.66
C HIS A 122 0.07 -1.35 19.00
N THR A 123 0.14 -2.13 20.07
CA THR A 123 -0.99 -2.88 20.61
C THR A 123 -1.86 -1.99 21.49
N ILE A 124 -3.18 -2.11 21.36
CA ILE A 124 -4.14 -1.49 22.28
C ILE A 124 -4.75 -2.60 23.13
N TYR A 125 -4.67 -2.49 24.44
CA TYR A 125 -5.08 -3.56 25.34
C TYR A 125 -6.58 -3.53 25.67
N GLN A 126 -7.18 -4.71 25.81
CA GLN A 126 -8.51 -4.98 26.35
C GLN A 126 -9.66 -4.24 25.65
N THR A 127 -9.67 -4.27 24.32
CA THR A 127 -10.69 -3.62 23.49
C THR A 127 -10.97 -4.40 22.20
N LEU A 128 -12.21 -4.28 21.71
CA LEU A 128 -12.61 -4.71 20.36
C LEU A 128 -12.72 -3.52 19.39
N ASP A 129 -12.51 -2.30 19.90
CA ASP A 129 -12.58 -1.04 19.16
C ASP A 129 -11.26 -0.26 19.31
N PRO A 130 -10.13 -0.79 18.83
CA PRO A 130 -8.84 -0.14 18.99
C PRO A 130 -8.73 1.11 18.12
N VAL A 131 -8.17 2.19 18.69
CA VAL A 131 -7.81 3.41 17.97
C VAL A 131 -6.29 3.53 17.94
N TRP A 132 -5.66 3.10 16.85
CA TRP A 132 -4.21 3.19 16.69
C TRP A 132 -3.75 4.56 16.21
N ASN A 133 -4.53 5.22 15.35
CA ASN A 133 -4.23 6.54 14.81
C ASN A 133 -2.79 6.67 14.27
N LYS A 134 -2.32 5.65 13.54
CA LYS A 134 -0.91 5.53 13.11
C LYS A 134 -0.76 5.68 11.60
N SER A 135 0.11 6.60 11.18
CA SER A 135 0.41 6.86 9.77
C SER A 135 1.72 6.22 9.32
N TYR A 136 1.74 5.79 8.07
CA TYR A 136 2.87 5.23 7.35
C TYR A 136 2.93 5.81 5.94
N VAL A 137 4.13 5.87 5.39
CA VAL A 137 4.38 6.16 3.98
C VAL A 137 5.08 4.93 3.41
N LEU A 138 4.45 4.26 2.47
CA LEU A 138 4.94 3.02 1.87
C LEU A 138 5.35 3.31 0.42
N PRO A 139 6.55 2.89 -0.01
CA PRO A 139 6.91 2.92 -1.42
C PRO A 139 5.99 1.98 -2.19
N VAL A 140 5.53 2.41 -3.36
CA VAL A 140 4.79 1.57 -4.30
C VAL A 140 5.77 1.17 -5.40
N GLN A 141 5.99 -0.13 -5.57
CA GLN A 141 6.88 -0.69 -6.60
C GLN A 141 6.09 -1.16 -7.82
N ASP A 142 4.86 -1.64 -7.61
CA ASP A 142 3.94 -2.06 -8.67
C ASP A 142 2.53 -1.50 -8.39
N ILE A 143 1.92 -0.86 -9.38
CA ILE A 143 0.57 -0.28 -9.28
C ILE A 143 -0.49 -1.38 -9.18
N HIS A 144 -0.16 -2.61 -9.60
CA HIS A 144 -1.02 -3.78 -9.44
C HIS A 144 -0.84 -4.48 -8.09
N SER A 145 0.02 -3.95 -7.21
CA SER A 145 0.20 -4.49 -5.88
C SER A 145 -1.06 -4.40 -5.03
N VAL A 146 -1.09 -5.23 -4.01
CA VAL A 146 -2.20 -5.35 -3.07
C VAL A 146 -1.69 -4.98 -1.69
N LEU A 147 -2.32 -3.97 -1.09
CA LEU A 147 -2.12 -3.64 0.31
C LEU A 147 -2.83 -4.68 1.16
N HIS A 148 -2.08 -5.35 2.02
CA HIS A 148 -2.61 -6.29 3.01
C HIS A 148 -2.62 -5.65 4.39
N LEU A 149 -3.77 -5.72 5.05
CA LEU A 149 -3.92 -5.35 6.45
C LEU A 149 -4.40 -6.57 7.21
N VAL A 150 -3.64 -6.96 8.24
CA VAL A 150 -3.95 -8.14 9.06
C VAL A 150 -3.97 -7.74 10.52
N ILE A 151 -5.07 -7.98 11.20
CA ILE A 151 -5.25 -7.69 12.62
C ILE A 151 -5.03 -8.98 13.42
N TYR A 152 -4.23 -8.86 14.46
CA TYR A 152 -3.93 -9.92 15.40
C TYR A 152 -4.24 -9.47 16.83
N ASP A 153 -4.55 -10.44 17.69
CA ASP A 153 -4.60 -10.34 19.14
C ASP A 153 -3.22 -10.66 19.72
N GLU A 154 -2.64 -9.82 20.58
CA GLU A 154 -1.37 -10.11 21.26
C GLU A 154 -1.60 -10.80 22.60
N ASP A 155 -1.18 -12.06 22.71
CA ASP A 155 -1.27 -12.80 23.96
C ASP A 155 -0.18 -12.39 24.94
N LYS A 156 -0.47 -12.50 26.25
CA LYS A 156 0.50 -12.26 27.34
C LYS A 156 1.76 -13.12 27.27
N ASN A 157 1.71 -14.24 26.56
CA ASN A 157 2.82 -15.16 26.37
C ASN A 157 3.71 -14.79 25.16
N GLY A 158 3.41 -13.69 24.47
CA GLY A 158 4.15 -13.19 23.30
C GLY A 158 3.74 -13.85 21.98
N ASN A 159 2.77 -14.78 22.00
CA ASN A 159 2.13 -15.26 20.79
C ASN A 159 1.13 -14.23 20.27
N SER A 160 0.65 -14.45 19.05
CA SER A 160 -0.42 -13.64 18.49
C SER A 160 -1.44 -14.51 17.76
N GLU A 161 -2.72 -14.22 17.97
CA GLU A 161 -3.82 -14.90 17.31
C GLU A 161 -4.40 -14.06 16.19
N PHE A 162 -4.65 -14.65 15.03
CA PHE A 162 -5.30 -13.97 13.92
C PHE A 162 -6.76 -13.58 14.26
N ILE A 163 -7.13 -12.31 14.06
CA ILE A 163 -8.51 -11.82 14.20
C ILE A 163 -9.17 -11.70 12.83
N GLY A 164 -8.55 -10.97 11.90
CA GLY A 164 -9.14 -10.69 10.60
C GLY A 164 -8.16 -10.02 9.64
N LYS A 165 -8.49 -10.02 8.35
CA LYS A 165 -7.68 -9.37 7.32
C LYS A 165 -8.51 -8.72 6.23
N VAL A 166 -7.86 -7.87 5.46
CA VAL A 166 -8.35 -7.32 4.21
C VAL A 166 -7.20 -7.18 3.22
N ALA A 167 -7.52 -7.45 1.95
CA ALA A 167 -6.68 -7.19 0.79
C ALA A 167 -7.29 -6.05 -0.04
N ILE A 168 -6.49 -5.03 -0.33
CA ILE A 168 -6.91 -3.80 -1.00
C ILE A 168 -6.00 -3.59 -2.22
N PRO A 169 -6.45 -3.94 -3.44
CA PRO A 169 -5.70 -3.65 -4.67
C PRO A 169 -5.50 -2.14 -4.85
N LEU A 170 -4.29 -1.74 -5.26
CA LEU A 170 -3.97 -0.34 -5.54
C LEU A 170 -4.62 0.15 -6.84
N LEU A 171 -4.57 -0.66 -7.91
CA LEU A 171 -5.21 -0.41 -9.19
C LEU A 171 -5.84 -1.71 -9.73
N ASN A 172 -6.79 -1.60 -10.67
CA ASN A 172 -7.46 -2.72 -11.34
C ASN A 172 -6.94 -2.92 -12.77
#